data_AF-A0AAW9BEL5-F1
#
_entry.id   AF-A0AAW9BEL5-F1
#
_cell.length_a   1.000
_cell.length_b   1.000
_cell.length_c   1.000
_cell.angle_alpha   90.00
_cell.angle_beta   90.00
_cell.angle_gamma   90.00
#
_symmetry.space_group_name_H-M   'P 1'
#
loop_
_entity.id
_entity.type
_entity.pdbx_description
1 polymer ?
#
loop_
_entity_poly.entity_id
_entity_poly.type
_entity_poly.pdbx_seq_one_letter_code
_entity_poly.pdbx_strand_id
1 'polypeptide(L)'
;MELKSFLDLLAASPEQVEFEATMAVIEDNYTFEPTAFVNGETQNNAGENNGSCKIFAFGLLNNLDKEATLACFGRFYREDVLQHPENSDHQNIRNFMVTGWEGIKFEASALTAK
;
A
#
# COMPACT_ATOMS: atom_id res chain seq x y z
N MET A 1 -2.28 -15.83 -7.05
CA MET A 1 -2.82 -14.85 -8.01
C MET A 1 -1.70 -14.40 -8.93
N GLU A 2 -1.91 -14.39 -10.24
CA GLU A 2 -0.91 -13.89 -11.18
C GLU A 2 -0.76 -12.37 -11.02
N LEU A 3 0.48 -11.88 -10.86
CA LEU A 3 0.78 -10.46 -10.68
C LEU A 3 0.18 -9.59 -11.80
N LYS A 4 0.34 -10.02 -13.06
CA LYS A 4 -0.12 -9.24 -14.21
C LYS A 4 -1.64 -9.07 -14.20
N SER A 5 -2.40 -10.14 -13.97
CA SER A 5 -3.86 -10.06 -13.92
C SER A 5 -4.35 -9.12 -12.82
N PHE A 6 -3.66 -9.08 -11.68
CA PHE A 6 -3.99 -8.13 -10.61
C PHE A 6 -3.71 -6.69 -11.02
N LEU A 7 -2.56 -6.42 -11.65
CA LEU A 7 -2.23 -5.07 -12.13
C LEU A 7 -3.21 -4.60 -13.22
N ASP A 8 -3.62 -5.49 -14.12
CA ASP A 8 -4.62 -5.21 -15.15
C ASP A 8 -5.98 -4.88 -14.51
N LEU A 9 -6.40 -5.62 -13.47
CA LEU A 9 -7.60 -5.31 -12.69
C LEU A 9 -7.49 -3.94 -11.99
N LEU A 10 -6.37 -3.68 -11.32
CA LEU A 10 -6.13 -2.43 -10.61
C LEU A 10 -6.19 -1.21 -11.55
N ALA A 11 -5.65 -1.33 -12.76
CA ALA A 11 -5.70 -0.28 -13.76
C ALA A 11 -7.11 -0.09 -14.36
N ALA A 12 -7.88 -1.16 -14.53
CA ALA A 12 -9.19 -1.11 -15.17
C ALA A 12 -10.35 -0.78 -14.22
N SER A 13 -10.28 -1.23 -12.96
CA SER A 13 -11.37 -1.14 -11.99
C SER A 13 -10.82 -1.08 -10.54
N PRO A 14 -10.09 0.00 -10.18
CA PRO A 14 -9.45 0.15 -8.87
C PRO A 14 -10.44 0.10 -7.70
N GLU A 15 -11.71 0.45 -7.91
CA GLU A 15 -12.78 0.37 -6.92
C GLU A 15 -13.18 -1.06 -6.55
N GLN A 16 -12.82 -2.06 -7.38
CA GLN A 16 -13.09 -3.48 -7.12
C GLN A 16 -11.93 -4.20 -6.43
N VAL A 17 -10.79 -3.52 -6.25
CA VAL A 17 -9.62 -4.12 -5.60
C VAL A 17 -9.85 -4.19 -4.10
N GLU A 18 -9.86 -5.39 -3.54
CA GLU A 18 -9.97 -5.60 -2.09
C GLU A 18 -8.59 -5.74 -1.43
N PHE A 19 -8.50 -5.36 -0.16
CA PHE A 19 -7.24 -5.41 0.59
C PHE A 19 -6.66 -6.83 0.63
N GLU A 20 -7.51 -7.83 0.84
CA GLU A 20 -7.12 -9.23 0.91
C GLU A 20 -6.56 -9.73 -0.44
N ALA A 21 -7.08 -9.22 -1.57
CA ALA A 21 -6.55 -9.54 -2.89
C ALA A 21 -5.15 -8.94 -3.10
N THR A 22 -4.94 -7.69 -2.68
CA THR A 22 -3.61 -7.06 -2.66
C THR A 22 -2.63 -7.86 -1.80
N MET A 23 -3.03 -8.28 -0.60
CA MET A 23 -2.15 -9.07 0.26
C MET A 23 -1.81 -10.42 -0.38
N ALA A 24 -2.79 -11.12 -0.94
CA ALA A 24 -2.58 -12.40 -1.59
C ALA A 24 -1.62 -12.30 -2.79
N VAL A 25 -1.77 -11.28 -3.66
CA VAL A 25 -0.85 -11.12 -4.80
C VAL A 25 0.57 -10.78 -4.34
N ILE A 26 0.73 -9.97 -3.29
CA ILE A 26 2.04 -9.67 -2.73
C ILE A 26 2.68 -10.94 -2.15
N GLU A 27 1.92 -11.69 -1.34
CA GLU A 27 2.42 -12.90 -0.68
C GLU A 27 2.75 -14.02 -1.66
N ASP A 28 2.02 -14.13 -2.77
CA ASP A 28 2.30 -15.12 -3.80
C ASP A 28 3.56 -14.78 -4.60
N ASN A 29 3.78 -13.51 -4.95
CA ASN A 29 4.79 -13.09 -5.92
C ASN A 29 6.07 -12.48 -5.32
N TYR A 30 6.07 -12.15 -4.02
CA TYR A 30 7.20 -11.49 -3.36
C TYR A 30 7.52 -12.13 -2.01
N THR A 31 8.79 -12.07 -1.62
CA THR A 31 9.26 -12.34 -0.27
C THR A 31 9.27 -11.04 0.51
N PHE A 32 8.59 -11.00 1.66
CA PHE A 32 8.51 -9.82 2.54
C PHE A 32 9.56 -9.89 3.66
N GLU A 33 10.31 -8.81 3.80
CA GLU A 33 11.21 -8.55 4.92
C GLU A 33 10.78 -7.26 5.62
N PRO A 34 10.41 -7.31 6.92
CA PRO A 34 10.01 -6.11 7.65
C PRO A 34 11.13 -5.07 7.67
N THR A 35 10.78 -3.83 7.36
CA THR A 35 11.71 -2.70 7.32
C THR A 35 11.02 -1.44 7.82
N ALA A 36 11.78 -0.50 8.35
CA ALA A 36 11.24 0.78 8.76
C ALA A 36 10.97 1.66 7.53
N PHE A 37 9.95 2.51 7.63
CA PHE A 37 9.67 3.52 6.61
C PHE A 37 9.01 4.75 7.21
N VAL A 38 9.26 5.90 6.58
CA VAL A 38 8.58 7.17 6.83
C VAL A 38 7.54 7.38 5.76
N ASN A 39 6.40 7.96 6.15
CA ASN A 39 5.30 8.35 5.28
C ASN A 39 4.77 9.71 5.75
N GLY A 40 5.28 10.78 5.16
CA GLY A 40 4.99 12.15 5.59
C GLY A 40 5.42 12.36 7.03
N GLU A 41 4.46 12.64 7.92
CA GLU A 41 4.71 12.85 9.35
C GLU A 41 4.66 11.55 10.17
N THR A 42 4.25 10.43 9.56
CA THR A 42 4.20 9.12 10.22
C THR A 42 5.51 8.38 10.06
N GLN A 43 6.09 7.94 11.18
CA GLN A 43 7.20 7.00 11.22
C GLN A 43 6.71 5.60 11.59
N ASN A 44 7.21 4.59 10.89
CA ASN A 44 6.87 3.18 11.12
C ASN A 44 8.16 2.41 11.37
N ASN A 45 8.27 1.73 12.51
CA ASN A 45 9.40 0.86 12.79
C ASN A 45 9.26 -0.47 12.02
N ALA A 46 10.36 -1.21 11.86
CA ALA A 46 10.31 -2.53 11.28
C ALA A 46 9.36 -3.45 12.07
N GLY A 47 8.40 -4.06 11.39
CA GLY A 47 7.36 -4.91 12.00
C GLY A 47 6.08 -4.17 12.38
N GLU A 48 6.08 -2.83 12.39
CA GLU A 48 4.87 -2.02 12.56
C GLU A 48 4.19 -1.78 11.21
N ASN A 49 2.85 -1.80 11.21
CA ASN A 49 2.05 -1.49 10.02
C ASN A 49 2.48 -2.28 8.76
N ASN A 50 2.80 -3.57 8.94
CA ASN A 50 3.31 -4.43 7.86
C ASN A 50 2.43 -4.46 6.61
N GLY A 51 1.11 -4.31 6.75
CA GLY A 51 0.20 -4.17 5.61
C GLY A 51 0.53 -2.94 4.75
N SER A 52 0.70 -1.77 5.38
CA SER A 52 1.13 -0.54 4.69
C SER A 52 2.54 -0.67 4.12
N CYS A 53 3.47 -1.25 4.89
CA CYS A 53 4.83 -1.52 4.43
C CYS A 53 4.84 -2.35 3.13
N LYS A 54 4.08 -3.45 3.10
CA LYS A 54 3.91 -4.30 1.92
C LYS A 54 3.32 -3.53 0.74
N ILE A 55 2.23 -2.78 0.93
CA ILE A 55 1.55 -2.05 -0.16
C ILE A 55 2.44 -0.96 -0.75
N PHE A 56 3.11 -0.15 0.06
CA PHE A 56 3.98 0.91 -0.46
C PHE A 56 5.22 0.33 -1.16
N ALA A 57 5.81 -0.74 -0.63
CA ALA A 57 6.90 -1.41 -1.34
C ALA A 57 6.43 -2.02 -2.66
N PHE A 58 5.23 -2.61 -2.69
CA PHE A 58 4.61 -3.13 -3.90
C PHE A 58 4.36 -2.04 -4.94
N GLY A 59 3.84 -0.88 -4.50
CA GLY A 59 3.62 0.27 -5.37
C GLY A 59 4.92 0.80 -5.99
N LEU A 60 6.00 0.90 -5.20
CA LEU A 60 7.31 1.29 -5.72
C LEU A 60 7.83 0.30 -6.78
N LEU A 61 7.79 -1.00 -6.49
CA LEU A 61 8.30 -2.02 -7.40
C LEU A 61 7.54 -2.10 -8.72
N ASN A 62 6.23 -1.81 -8.70
CA ASN A 62 5.36 -1.87 -9.88
C ASN A 62 5.11 -0.49 -10.50
N ASN A 63 5.81 0.56 -10.04
CA ASN A 63 5.64 1.94 -10.50
C ASN A 63 4.18 2.42 -10.48
N LEU A 64 3.45 2.05 -9.44
CA LEU A 64 2.07 2.50 -9.26
C LEU A 64 2.04 3.99 -8.92
N ASP A 65 1.06 4.71 -9.46
CA ASP A 65 0.80 6.08 -9.03
C ASP A 65 0.16 6.12 -7.63
N LYS A 66 -0.10 7.33 -7.14
CA LYS A 66 -0.66 7.55 -5.82
C LYS A 66 -2.05 6.93 -5.69
N GLU A 67 -2.90 7.13 -6.69
CA GLU A 67 -4.28 6.70 -6.71
C GLU A 67 -4.40 5.17 -6.75
N ALA A 68 -3.63 4.50 -7.60
CA ALA A 68 -3.57 3.04 -7.68
C ALA A 68 -3.04 2.43 -6.38
N THR A 69 -2.03 3.06 -5.77
CA THR A 69 -1.49 2.61 -4.48
C THR A 69 -2.50 2.77 -3.34
N LEU A 70 -3.28 3.85 -3.33
CA LEU A 70 -4.38 4.03 -2.39
C LEU A 70 -5.48 2.98 -2.60
N ALA A 71 -5.82 2.67 -3.85
CA ALA A 71 -6.80 1.64 -4.19
C ALA A 71 -6.41 0.24 -3.70
N CYS A 72 -5.11 -0.07 -3.64
CA CYS A 72 -4.60 -1.32 -3.08
C CYS A 72 -4.96 -1.54 -1.59
N PHE A 73 -5.29 -0.49 -0.84
CA PHE A 73 -5.79 -0.61 0.54
C PHE A 73 -7.26 -1.06 0.62
N GLY A 74 -7.97 -1.16 -0.50
CA GLY A 74 -9.35 -1.66 -0.57
C GLY A 74 -10.31 -0.89 0.33
N ARG A 75 -11.16 -1.62 1.07
CA ARG A 75 -12.13 -1.03 2.01
C ARG A 75 -11.51 -0.08 3.04
N PHE A 76 -10.27 -0.29 3.48
CA PHE A 76 -9.63 0.62 4.45
C PHE A 76 -9.43 2.03 3.88
N TYR A 77 -9.17 2.15 2.58
CA TYR A 77 -9.13 3.46 1.93
C TYR A 77 -10.56 3.94 1.60
N ARG A 78 -11.36 3.10 0.92
CA ARG A 78 -12.66 3.52 0.37
C ARG A 78 -13.75 3.78 1.40
N GLU A 79 -13.75 3.05 2.51
CA GLU A 79 -14.80 3.10 3.52
C GLU A 79 -14.26 3.78 4.78
N ASP A 80 -13.25 3.20 5.43
CA ASP A 80 -12.78 3.70 6.73
C ASP A 80 -12.22 5.13 6.62
N VAL A 81 -11.42 5.42 5.58
CA VAL A 81 -10.79 6.75 5.42
C VAL A 81 -11.67 7.73 4.64
N LEU A 82 -12.08 7.40 3.40
CA LEU A 82 -12.79 8.37 2.55
C LEU A 82 -14.17 8.76 3.08
N GLN A 83 -14.90 7.84 3.73
CA GLN A 83 -16.23 8.15 4.26
C GLN A 83 -16.18 8.80 5.65
N HIS A 84 -15.03 8.75 6.33
CA HIS A 84 -14.85 9.29 7.68
C HIS A 84 -13.61 10.21 7.72
N PRO A 85 -13.68 11.41 7.09
CA PRO A 85 -12.53 12.31 7.00
C PRO A 85 -12.01 12.79 8.35
N GLU A 86 -12.89 12.89 9.37
CA GLU A 86 -12.55 13.37 10.71
C GLU A 86 -11.92 12.28 11.63
N ASN A 87 -11.91 11.01 11.20
CA ASN A 87 -11.29 9.94 11.99
C ASN A 87 -9.76 10.02 11.95
N SER A 88 -9.13 9.39 12.95
CA SER A 88 -7.67 9.29 13.08
C SER A 88 -7.15 7.85 12.91
N ASP A 89 -7.93 6.97 12.31
CA ASP A 89 -7.51 5.61 11.93
C ASP A 89 -6.62 5.64 10.68
N HIS A 90 -5.94 4.52 10.40
CA HIS A 90 -5.18 4.31 9.16
C HIS A 90 -4.22 5.45 8.78
N GLN A 91 -3.39 5.89 9.74
CA GLN A 91 -2.49 7.05 9.60
C GLN A 91 -1.61 7.01 8.35
N ASN A 92 -1.18 5.82 7.92
CA ASN A 92 -0.42 5.65 6.67
C ASN A 92 -1.24 6.00 5.41
N ILE A 93 -2.51 5.59 5.35
CA ILE A 93 -3.37 5.94 4.21
C ILE A 93 -3.57 7.46 4.19
N ARG A 94 -3.89 8.05 5.35
CA ARG A 94 -4.15 9.49 5.48
C ARG A 94 -2.92 10.34 5.14
N ASN A 95 -1.73 9.98 5.64
CA ASN A 95 -0.50 10.70 5.31
C ASN A 95 -0.13 10.58 3.82
N PHE A 96 -0.34 9.40 3.23
CA PHE A 96 -0.05 9.17 1.83
C PHE A 96 -1.03 9.93 0.91
N MET A 97 -2.29 10.11 1.31
CA MET A 97 -3.24 11.00 0.62
C MET A 97 -2.77 12.45 0.58
N VAL A 98 -2.00 12.91 1.56
CA VAL A 98 -1.47 14.29 1.60
C VAL A 98 -0.17 14.39 0.82
N THR A 99 0.82 13.56 1.18
CA THR A 99 2.21 13.70 0.72
C THR A 99 2.56 12.84 -0.50
N GLY A 100 1.78 11.80 -0.77
CA GLY A 100 2.04 10.85 -1.86
C GLY A 100 3.43 10.21 -1.77
N TRP A 101 3.98 9.84 -2.92
CA TRP A 101 5.29 9.18 -2.99
C TRP A 101 6.45 10.05 -2.50
N GLU A 102 6.33 11.37 -2.56
CA GLU A 102 7.35 12.30 -2.05
C GLU A 102 7.52 12.19 -0.52
N GLY A 103 6.48 11.75 0.19
CA GLY A 103 6.51 11.52 1.62
C GLY A 103 7.03 10.14 2.03
N ILE A 104 7.19 9.20 1.09
CA ILE A 104 7.60 7.82 1.37
C ILE A 104 9.13 7.70 1.33
N LYS A 105 9.70 7.16 2.41
CA LYS A 105 11.11 6.79 2.45
C LYS A 105 11.32 5.50 3.23
N PHE A 106 11.78 4.46 2.53
CA PHE A 106 12.15 3.19 3.12
C PHE A 106 13.61 3.21 3.62
N GLU A 107 13.87 2.54 4.75
CA GLU A 107 15.24 2.32 5.25
C GLU A 107 15.96 1.21 4.46
N ALA A 108 15.21 0.19 4.03
CA ALA A 108 15.69 -0.92 3.20
C ALA A 108 14.56 -1.46 2.29
N SER A 109 14.89 -2.33 1.33
CA SER A 109 13.86 -2.95 0.48
C SER A 109 12.97 -3.88 1.30
N ALA A 110 11.66 -3.69 1.27
CA ALA A 110 10.71 -4.54 2.01
C ALA A 110 10.28 -5.79 1.22
N LEU A 111 10.38 -5.75 -0.11
CA LEU A 111 9.92 -6.81 -1.00
C LEU A 111 11.02 -7.19 -1.99
N THR A 112 11.12 -8.50 -2.25
CA THR A 112 11.96 -9.07 -3.31
C THR A 112 11.12 -10.04 -4.13
N ALA A 113 11.11 -9.91 -5.46
CA ALA A 113 10.36 -10.81 -6.34
C ALA A 113 10.83 -12.26 -6.20
N LYS A 114 9.90 -13.22 -6.28
CA LYS A 114 10.18 -14.66 -6.26
C LYS A 114 10.55 -15.22 -7.64
#